data_AF-A0A6B3M8N4-F1
#
_entry.id   AF-A0A6B3M8N4-F1
#
_cell.length_a   1.000
_cell.length_b   1.000
_cell.length_c   1.000
_cell.angle_alpha   90.00
_cell.angle_beta   90.00
_cell.angle_gamma   90.00
#
_symmetry.space_group_name_H-M   'P 1'
#
loop_
_entity.id
_entity.type
_entity.pdbx_description
1 polymer ?
#
loop_
_entity_poly.entity_id
_entity_poly.type
_entity_poly.pdbx_seq_one_letter_code
_entity_poly.pdbx_strand_id
1 'polypeptide(L)' 'MSYRDRLKPWAIARLLHNKLQWSIIDRYRTKSDAEGHLQWWRQNVPDAKFEVIWDLPNREEK' A
#
# COMPACT_ATOMS: atom_id res chain seq x y z
N MET A 1 -9.54 14.45 1.29
CA MET A 1 -9.15 13.53 0.20
C MET A 1 -9.94 13.85 -1.05
N SER A 2 -9.29 13.89 -2.21
CA SER A 2 -9.96 14.13 -3.48
C SER A 2 -10.66 12.86 -3.98
N TYR A 3 -11.62 12.99 -4.89
CA TYR A 3 -12.28 11.83 -5.52
C TYR A 3 -11.28 10.83 -6.15
N ARG A 4 -10.12 11.31 -6.62
CA ARG A 4 -9.06 10.47 -7.19
C ARG A 4 -8.45 9.50 -6.19
N ASP A 5 -8.40 9.86 -4.91
CA ASP A 5 -7.81 9.00 -3.86
C ASP A 5 -8.70 7.78 -3.61
N ARG A 6 -10.01 7.90 -3.83
CA ARG A 6 -10.98 6.80 -3.74
C ARG A 6 -10.89 5.79 -4.88
N LEU A 7 -10.26 6.18 -6.00
CA LEU A 7 -10.07 5.30 -7.15
C LEU A 7 -8.86 4.38 -6.99
N LYS A 8 -8.15 4.45 -5.85
CA LYS A 8 -6.96 3.64 -5.57
C LYS A 8 -7.13 2.85 -4.26
N PRO A 9 -8.00 1.82 -4.25
CA PRO A 9 -8.31 1.06 -3.04
C PRO A 9 -7.21 0.05 -2.65
N TRP A 10 -6.27 -0.24 -3.56
CA TRP A 10 -5.17 -1.14 -3.27
C TRP A 10 -3.98 -0.36 -2.77
N ALA A 11 -3.34 -0.81 -1.71
CA ALA A 11 -2.18 -0.17 -1.13
C ALA A 11 -1.08 -1.20 -0.88
N ILE A 12 0.18 -0.79 -1.06
CA ILE A 12 1.32 -1.57 -0.58
C ILE A 12 1.71 -1.01 0.78
N ALA A 13 1.62 -1.86 1.80
CA ALA A 13 2.06 -1.57 3.15
C ALA A 13 3.46 -2.16 3.37
N ARG A 14 4.33 -1.40 4.02
CA ARG A 14 5.64 -1.84 4.50
C ARG A 14 5.66 -1.91 6.01
N LEU A 15 6.21 -3.00 6.53
CA LEU A 15 6.52 -3.14 7.94
C LEU A 15 7.72 -2.25 8.28
N LEU A 16 7.53 -1.34 9.23
CA LEU A 16 8.60 -0.48 9.71
C LEU A 16 9.62 -1.26 10.53
N HIS A 17 10.82 -0.71 10.69
CA HIS A 17 11.94 -1.34 11.41
C HIS A 17 11.61 -1.66 12.88
N ASN A 18 10.64 -0.97 13.47
CA ASN A 18 10.11 -1.26 14.80
C ASN A 18 9.26 -2.54 14.86
N LYS A 19 9.00 -3.20 13.72
CA LYS A 19 8.22 -4.44 13.54
C LYS A 19 6.79 -4.40 14.11
N LEU A 20 6.30 -3.23 14.48
CA LEU A 20 5.01 -3.06 15.17
C LEU A 20 4.04 -2.21 14.37
N GLN A 21 4.49 -1.57 13.29
CA GLN A 21 3.70 -0.64 12.51
C GLN A 21 3.84 -0.89 11.02
N TRP A 22 2.71 -0.84 10.34
CA TRP A 22 2.62 -0.85 8.89
C TRP A 22 2.42 0.56 8.39
N SER A 23 3.16 0.93 7.35
CA SER A 23 3.05 2.22 6.67
C SER A 23 2.70 2.01 5.21
N ILE A 24 1.68 2.72 4.72
CA ILE A 24 1.31 2.71 3.31
C ILE A 24 2.34 3.53 2.54
N ILE A 25 3.05 2.88 1.61
CA ILE A 25 4.07 3.53 0.79
C ILE A 25 3.48 4.02 -0.53
N ASP A 26 2.54 3.25 -1.09
CA ASP A 26 1.95 3.57 -2.38
C ASP A 26 0.53 2.98 -2.53
N ARG A 27 -0.27 3.59 -3.41
CA ARG A 27 -1.65 3.20 -3.71
C ARG A 27 -1.88 3.02 -5.21
N TYR A 28 -2.64 1.99 -5.54
CA TYR A 28 -2.93 1.53 -6.89
C TYR A 28 -4.42 1.37 -7.12
N ARG A 29 -4.82 1.51 -8.38
CA ARG A 29 -6.21 1.34 -8.82
C ARG A 29 -6.62 -0.13 -8.87
N THR A 30 -5.70 -1.00 -9.28
CA THR A 30 -5.96 -2.44 -9.44
C THR A 30 -5.03 -3.27 -8.56
N LYS A 31 -5.46 -4.49 -8.24
CA LYS A 31 -4.65 -5.45 -7.47
C LYS A 31 -3.40 -5.84 -8.26
N SER A 32 -3.55 -6.09 -9.55
CA SER A 32 -2.47 -6.55 -10.44
C SER A 32 -1.34 -5.52 -10.52
N ASP A 33 -1.65 -4.23 -10.59
CA ASP A 33 -0.63 -3.17 -10.56
C ASP A 33 0.14 -3.17 -9.24
N ALA A 34 -0.58 -3.34 -8.12
CA ALA A 34 0.01 -3.39 -6.78
C ALA A 34 0.90 -4.64 -6.61
N GLU A 35 0.46 -5.81 -7.08
CA GLU A 35 1.25 -7.05 -7.02
C GLU A 35 2.50 -6.98 -7.91
N GLY A 36 2.41 -6.37 -9.10
CA GLY A 36 3.57 -6.14 -9.96
C GLY A 36 4.64 -5.26 -9.30
N HIS A 37 4.21 -4.16 -8.68
CA HIS A 37 5.14 -3.29 -7.93
C HIS A 37 5.66 -3.96 -6.65
N LEU A 38 4.83 -4.75 -5.96
CA LEU A 38 5.25 -5.52 -4.79
C LEU A 38 6.41 -6.47 -5.11
N GLN A 39 6.39 -7.12 -6.28
CA GLN A 39 7.47 -7.99 -6.71
C GLN A 39 8.79 -7.22 -6.85
N TRP A 40 8.75 -6.03 -7.45
CA TRP A 40 9.92 -5.15 -7.55
C TRP A 40 10.43 -4.75 -6.15
N TRP A 41 9.54 -4.37 -5.22
CA TRP A 41 9.93 -4.04 -3.85
C TRP A 41 10.61 -5.19 -3.11
N ARG A 42 10.08 -6.41 -3.25
CA ARG A 42 10.67 -7.61 -2.63
C ARG A 42 12.06 -7.94 -3.18
N GLN A 43 12.30 -7.66 -4.47
CA GLN A 43 13.60 -7.90 -5.10
C GLN A 43 14.63 -6.84 -4.69
N ASN A 44 14.23 -5.57 -4.59
CA ASN A 44 15.14 -4.47 -4.29
C ASN A 44 15.38 -4.27 -2.80
N VAL A 45 14.42 -4.64 -1.94
CA VAL A 45 14.48 -4.44 -0.49
C VAL A 45 14.07 -5.72 0.25
N PRO A 46 14.86 -6.81 0.18
CA PRO A 46 14.49 -8.10 0.77
C PRO A 46 14.38 -8.06 2.30
N ASP A 47 15.07 -7.11 2.97
CA ASP A 47 15.01 -6.95 4.43
C ASP A 47 13.68 -6.39 4.94
N ALA A 48 12.90 -5.73 4.07
CA ALA A 48 11.62 -5.16 4.42
C ALA A 48 10.47 -6.12 4.07
N LYS A 49 9.50 -6.25 4.98
CA LYS A 49 8.26 -6.97 4.69
C LYS A 49 7.27 -6.04 4.01
N PHE A 50 6.71 -6.51 2.90
CA PHE A 50 5.71 -5.80 2.11
C PHE A 50 4.48 -6.67 1.89
N GLU A 51 3.32 -6.06 2.07
CA GLU A 51 2.02 -6.69 1.85
C GLU A 51 1.10 -5.78 1.03
N VAL A 52 0.31 -6.40 0.16
CA VAL A 52 -0.76 -5.70 -0.57
C VAL A 52 -2.02 -5.80 0.28
N ILE A 53 -2.58 -4.65 0.63
CA ILE A 53 -3.80 -4.54 1.42
C ILE A 53 -4.86 -3.78 0.62
N TRP A 54 -6.12 -4.10 0.89
CA TRP A 54 -7.25 -3.29 0.47
C TRP A 54 -7.49 -2.24 1.54
N ASP A 55 -7.18 -0.98 1.25
CA ASP A 55 -7.41 0.16 2.13
C ASP A 55 -8.20 1.22 1.40
N LEU A 56 -9.49 1.32 1.73
CA LEU A 56 -10.32 2.42 1.27
C LEU A 56 -10.04 3.63 2.16
N PRO A 57 -9.59 4.77 1.60
CA PRO A 57 -9.45 5.97 2.38
C PRO A 57 -10.82 6.34 2.97
N ASN A 58 -10.96 6.17 4.28
CA ASN A 58 -12.23 6.42 4.94
C ASN A 58 -12.62 7.89 4.74
N ARG A 59 -13.89 8.13 4.45
CA ARG A 59 -14.44 9.48 4.40
C ARG A 59 -14.36 9.99 5.84
N GLU A 60 -13.45 10.91 6.13
CA GLU A 60 -13.66 11.77 7.29
C GLU A 60 -14.94 12.55 7.00
N GLU A 61 -16.06 12.07 7.51
CA GLU A 61 -17.25 12.88 7.71
C GLU A 61 -16.86 13.93 8.75
N LYS A 62 -16.57 15.13 8.25
CA LYS A 62 -16.64 16.35 9.05
C LYS A 62 -18.07 16.86 9.04
#